data_AF-A0A3B9FQ86-F1
#
_entry.id   AF-A0A3B9FQ86-F1
#
_cell.length_a   1.000
_cell.length_b   1.000
_cell.length_c   1.000
_cell.angle_alpha   90.00
_cell.angle_beta   90.00
_cell.angle_gamma   90.00
#
_symmetry.space_group_name_H-M   'P 1'
#
loop_
_entity.id
_entity.type
_entity.pdbx_description
1 polymer ?
#
loop_
_entity_poly.entity_id
_entity_poly.type
_entity_poly.pdbx_seq_one_letter_code
_entity_poly.pdbx_strand_id
1 'polypeptide(L)'
;ILSQLEEDGLADDTIVFFYSDHGSGMPRHKRALLDSGMHVPLLIRFPEKWKRFAPAGAGETIDRLVAFVDFGPTVLSLTGNDIPKYMQGKPFLGPRETKARS
;
A
#
# COMPACT_ATOMS: atom_id res chain seq x y z
N ILE A 1 -1.65 -16.32 -9.50
CA ILE A 1 -0.68 -15.71 -8.56
C ILE A 1 -1.02 -16.06 -7.12
N LEU A 2 -2.19 -15.69 -6.58
CA LEU A 2 -2.53 -16.06 -5.19
C LEU A 2 -2.54 -17.59 -4.97
N SER A 3 -3.16 -18.36 -5.87
CA SER A 3 -3.11 -19.83 -5.81
C SER A 3 -1.68 -20.39 -5.91
N GLN A 4 -0.79 -19.73 -6.65
CA GLN A 4 0.62 -20.16 -6.72
C GLN A 4 1.33 -19.94 -5.38
N LEU A 5 1.06 -18.82 -4.70
CA LEU A 5 1.60 -18.60 -3.35
C LEU A 5 1.09 -19.65 -2.35
N GLU A 6 -0.13 -20.16 -2.54
CA GLU A 6 -0.68 -21.26 -1.74
C GLU A 6 0.02 -22.59 -2.06
N GLU A 7 0.17 -22.91 -3.34
CA GLU A 7 0.88 -24.12 -3.81
C GLU A 7 2.35 -24.14 -3.34
N ASP A 8 3.02 -22.99 -3.34
CA ASP A 8 4.41 -22.83 -2.91
C ASP A 8 4.55 -22.76 -1.37
N GLY A 9 3.44 -22.76 -0.62
CA GLY A 9 3.44 -22.65 0.85
C GLY A 9 3.87 -21.28 1.38
N LEU A 10 3.85 -20.24 0.55
CA LEU A 10 4.29 -18.87 0.87
C LEU A 10 3.13 -17.94 1.26
N ALA A 11 1.88 -18.38 1.11
CA ALA A 11 0.70 -17.55 1.32
C ALA A 11 0.59 -16.92 2.72
N ASP A 12 1.01 -17.65 3.76
CA ASP A 12 0.95 -17.19 5.16
C ASP A 12 2.07 -16.22 5.55
N ASP A 13 3.13 -16.15 4.74
CA ASP A 13 4.26 -15.26 4.98
C ASP A 13 4.31 -14.05 4.04
N THR A 14 3.36 -13.95 3.10
CA THR A 14 3.36 -12.93 2.05
C THR A 14 2.27 -11.89 2.27
N ILE A 15 2.65 -10.63 2.46
CA ILE A 15 1.73 -9.49 2.34
C ILE A 15 1.60 -9.15 0.85
N VAL A 16 0.37 -9.05 0.35
CA VAL A 16 0.11 -8.75 -1.07
C VAL A 16 -0.45 -7.34 -1.21
N PHE A 17 0.23 -6.52 -2.02
CA PHE A 17 -0.23 -5.19 -2.41
C PHE A 17 -0.81 -5.26 -3.82
N PHE A 18 -2.00 -4.72 -4.01
CA PHE A 18 -2.64 -4.55 -5.31
C PHE A 18 -3.01 -3.08 -5.48
N TYR A 19 -2.40 -2.42 -6.47
CA TYR A 19 -2.66 -1.02 -6.77
C TYR A 19 -2.42 -0.73 -8.25
N SER A 20 -2.94 0.40 -8.73
CA SER A 20 -2.60 0.95 -10.04
C SER A 20 -1.58 2.09 -9.90
N ASP A 21 -0.81 2.39 -10.94
CA ASP A 21 0.14 3.50 -10.96
C ASP A 21 -0.45 4.80 -11.52
N HIS A 22 -1.63 4.72 -12.14
CA HIS A 22 -2.41 5.85 -12.64
C HIS A 22 -3.90 5.50 -12.80
N GLY A 23 -4.78 6.52 -12.78
CA GLY A 23 -6.18 6.37 -13.16
C GLY A 23 -6.35 6.02 -14.65
N SER A 24 -7.51 5.47 -15.02
CA SER A 24 -7.84 5.04 -16.39
C SER A 24 -7.43 6.07 -17.46
N GLY A 25 -6.62 5.65 -18.43
CA GLY A 25 -6.13 6.45 -19.55
C GLY A 25 -7.21 6.78 -20.60
N MET A 26 -8.32 7.40 -20.19
CA MET A 26 -9.33 7.89 -21.13
C MET A 26 -8.89 9.22 -21.78
N PRO A 27 -8.88 9.31 -23.12
CA PRO A 27 -8.43 10.51 -23.81
C PRO A 27 -9.53 11.59 -23.81
N ARG A 28 -9.58 12.41 -22.75
CA ARG A 28 -10.10 13.81 -22.75
C ARG A 28 -10.03 14.58 -21.41
N HIS A 29 -9.19 14.20 -20.45
CA HIS A 29 -9.11 14.89 -19.13
C HIS A 29 -7.73 15.44 -18.75
N LYS A 30 -6.93 15.86 -19.73
CA LYS A 30 -5.60 16.46 -19.53
C LYS A 30 -5.62 17.95 -19.13
N ARG A 31 -6.66 18.42 -18.42
CA ARG A 31 -6.77 19.85 -18.05
C ARG A 31 -7.78 20.24 -16.97
N ALA A 32 -8.15 19.34 -16.07
CA ALA A 32 -8.99 19.72 -14.92
C ALA A 32 -8.48 19.03 -13.65
N LEU A 33 -8.22 19.82 -12.62
CA LEU A 33 -8.07 19.39 -11.23
C LEU A 33 -9.40 18.77 -10.77
N LEU A 34 -9.67 17.54 -11.20
CA LEU A 34 -10.75 16.72 -10.67
C LEU A 34 -10.13 15.50 -10.00
N ASP A 35 -10.55 15.25 -8.76
CA ASP A 35 -10.20 14.12 -7.89
C ASP A 35 -10.41 12.73 -8.55
N SER A 36 -11.06 12.66 -9.70
CA SER A 36 -11.37 11.42 -10.42
C SER A 36 -10.19 10.81 -11.19
N GLY A 37 -9.04 11.48 -11.28
CA GLY A 37 -7.86 10.99 -12.01
C GLY A 37 -6.73 10.41 -11.16
N MET A 38 -6.71 10.69 -9.84
CA MET A 38 -5.58 10.34 -8.95
C MET A 38 -5.96 9.42 -7.79
N HIS A 39 -7.25 9.16 -7.57
CA HIS A 39 -7.70 8.20 -6.56
C HIS A 39 -7.60 6.78 -7.10
N VAL A 40 -6.40 6.23 -7.01
CA VAL A 40 -6.08 4.88 -7.46
C VAL A 40 -6.47 3.87 -6.37
N PRO A 41 -7.14 2.75 -6.70
CA PRO A 41 -7.39 1.71 -5.72
C PRO A 41 -6.07 1.17 -5.16
N LEU A 42 -5.98 1.08 -3.83
CA LEU A 42 -4.94 0.36 -3.10
C LEU A 42 -5.63 -0.67 -2.21
N LEU A 43 -5.44 -1.95 -2.51
CA LEU A 43 -5.87 -3.08 -1.69
C LEU A 43 -4.64 -3.80 -1.14
N ILE A 44 -4.67 -4.14 0.14
CA ILE A 44 -3.57 -4.85 0.80
C ILE A 44 -4.14 -6.05 1.55
N ARG A 45 -3.67 -7.25 1.20
CA ARG A 45 -4.00 -8.49 1.90
C ARG A 45 -2.89 -8.81 2.89
N PHE A 46 -3.28 -8.91 4.16
CA PHE A 46 -2.43 -9.40 5.24
C PHE A 46 -2.81 -10.84 5.59
N PRO A 47 -1.86 -11.81 5.57
CA PRO A 47 -2.09 -13.11 6.16
C PRO A 47 -2.11 -13.01 7.70
N GLU A 48 -2.61 -14.04 8.39
CA GLU A 48 -2.82 -14.01 9.85
C GLU A 48 -1.53 -13.67 10.61
N LYS A 49 -0.38 -14.19 10.15
CA LYS A 49 0.96 -13.91 10.71
C LYS A 49 1.30 -12.41 10.77
N TRP A 50 0.85 -11.64 9.78
CA TRP A 50 1.17 -10.22 9.61
C TRP A 50 0.00 -9.28 9.90
N LYS A 51 -1.13 -9.81 10.34
CA LYS A 51 -2.39 -9.08 10.59
C LYS A 51 -2.24 -7.91 11.57
N ARG A 52 -1.29 -7.97 12.50
CA ARG A 52 -0.96 -6.86 13.41
C ARG A 52 -0.54 -5.57 12.71
N PHE A 53 -0.11 -5.65 11.46
CA PHE A 53 0.26 -4.49 10.64
C PHE A 53 -0.88 -4.02 9.73
N ALA A 54 -2.02 -4.72 9.73
CA ALA A 54 -3.20 -4.26 9.01
C ALA A 54 -3.81 -3.07 9.76
N PRO A 55 -4.09 -1.94 9.07
CA PRO A 55 -4.62 -0.74 9.72
C PRO A 55 -6.14 -0.82 9.99
N ALA A 56 -6.81 -1.85 9.47
CA ALA A 56 -8.23 -2.11 9.64
C ALA A 56 -8.52 -3.62 9.51
N GLY A 57 -9.74 -4.02 9.83
CA GLY A 57 -10.22 -5.39 9.67
C GLY A 57 -10.25 -5.85 8.21
N ALA A 58 -10.29 -7.16 8.00
CA ALA A 58 -10.41 -7.72 6.66
C ALA A 58 -11.73 -7.28 6.00
N GLY A 59 -11.66 -6.69 4.81
CA GLY A 59 -12.81 -6.16 4.08
C GLY A 59 -13.23 -4.74 4.49
N GLU A 60 -12.55 -4.14 5.46
CA GLU A 60 -12.78 -2.74 5.85
C GLU A 60 -11.96 -1.77 5.00
N THR A 61 -12.44 -0.53 4.91
CA THR A 61 -11.79 0.58 4.21
C THR A 61 -11.36 1.67 5.18
N ILE A 62 -10.26 2.36 4.84
CA ILE A 62 -9.78 3.53 5.57
C ILE A 62 -9.53 4.68 4.60
N ASP A 63 -9.85 5.90 5.03
CA ASP A 63 -9.71 7.11 4.21
C ASP A 63 -8.31 7.74 4.32
N ARG A 64 -7.27 6.89 4.37
CA ARG A 64 -5.88 7.35 4.52
C ARG A 64 -5.27 7.74 3.18
N LEU A 65 -4.77 8.96 3.08
CA LEU A 65 -3.99 9.43 1.93
C LEU A 65 -2.60 8.76 1.88
N VAL A 66 -2.36 8.02 0.80
CA VAL A 66 -1.07 7.35 0.50
C VAL A 66 -0.55 7.87 -0.83
N ALA A 67 0.76 8.19 -0.88
CA ALA A 67 1.46 8.57 -2.09
C ALA A 67 2.41 7.46 -2.54
N PHE A 68 2.72 7.38 -3.82
CA PHE A 68 3.63 6.36 -4.37
C PHE A 68 5.01 6.35 -3.69
N VAL A 69 5.53 7.52 -3.33
CA VAL A 69 6.81 7.68 -2.64
C VAL A 69 6.84 6.98 -1.27
N ASP A 70 5.67 6.68 -0.69
CA ASP A 70 5.56 6.03 0.62
C ASP A 70 5.77 4.52 0.58
N PHE A 71 5.64 3.88 -0.59
CA PHE A 71 5.75 2.43 -0.70
C PHE A 71 7.15 1.93 -0.33
N GLY A 72 8.19 2.60 -0.81
CA GLY A 72 9.58 2.29 -0.47
C GLY A 72 9.84 2.21 1.03
N PRO A 73 9.64 3.31 1.80
CA PRO A 73 9.80 3.27 3.25
C PRO A 73 8.80 2.34 3.96
N THR A 74 7.61 2.12 3.41
CA THR A 74 6.62 1.18 3.98
C THR A 74 7.10 -0.27 3.90
N VAL A 75 7.66 -0.71 2.78
CA VAL A 75 8.23 -2.07 2.64
C VAL A 75 9.41 -2.25 3.60
N LEU A 76 10.28 -1.25 3.72
CA LEU A 76 11.39 -1.28 4.69
C LEU A 76 10.88 -1.39 6.13
N SER A 77 9.85 -0.63 6.49
CA SER A 77 9.19 -0.72 7.79
C SER A 77 8.64 -2.14 8.04
N LEU A 78 7.88 -2.70 7.09
CA LEU A 78 7.27 -4.03 7.21
C LEU A 78 8.30 -5.17 7.33
N THR A 79 9.43 -5.02 6.65
CA THR A 79 10.53 -6.01 6.69
C THR A 79 11.51 -5.78 7.84
N GLY A 80 11.29 -4.74 8.66
CA GLY A 80 12.14 -4.40 9.80
C GLY A 80 13.46 -3.70 9.43
N ASN A 81 13.69 -3.42 8.14
CA ASN A 81 14.89 -2.74 7.66
C ASN A 81 14.90 -1.25 8.04
N ASP A 82 16.09 -0.66 8.06
CA ASP A 82 16.25 0.77 8.28
C ASP A 82 15.77 1.59 7.07
N ILE A 83 15.10 2.70 7.36
CA ILE A 83 14.62 3.64 6.34
C ILE A 83 15.69 4.73 6.15
N PRO A 84 16.32 4.84 4.97
CA PRO A 84 17.33 5.86 4.73
C PRO A 84 16.77 7.27 4.83
N LYS A 85 17.55 8.20 5.39
CA LYS A 85 17.13 9.61 5.60
C LYS A 85 16.82 10.38 4.31
N TYR A 86 17.31 9.91 3.16
CA TYR A 86 17.04 10.55 1.87
C TYR A 86 15.67 10.17 1.28
N MET A 87 14.99 9.15 1.81
CA MET A 87 13.64 8.81 1.37
C MET A 87 12.65 9.89 1.81
N GLN A 88 11.92 10.44 0.86
CA GLN A 88 10.96 11.53 1.10
C GLN A 88 9.57 11.00 1.52
N GLY A 89 9.28 9.74 1.21
CA GLY A 89 8.04 9.08 1.60
C GLY A 89 7.95 8.84 3.10
N LYS A 90 6.73 8.59 3.57
CA LYS A 90 6.44 8.27 4.97
C LYS A 90 5.83 6.87 5.05
N PRO A 91 6.42 5.96 5.84
CA PRO A 91 5.86 4.61 5.97
C PRO A 91 4.45 4.69 6.54
N PHE A 92 3.50 4.01 5.89
CA PHE A 92 2.09 3.99 6.33
C PHE A 92 1.67 2.66 6.96
N LEU A 93 2.59 1.69 7.04
CA LEU A 93 2.41 0.40 7.71
C LEU A 93 3.71 -0.01 8.41
N GLY A 94 3.59 -1.03 9.28
CA GLY A 94 4.72 -1.65 9.97
C GLY A 94 5.14 -0.89 11.24
N PRO A 95 6.17 -1.39 11.96
CA PRO A 95 6.58 -0.86 13.26
C PRO A 95 7.01 0.61 13.26
N ARG A 96 7.38 1.16 12.10
CA ARG A 96 7.84 2.54 11.93
C ARG A 96 6.78 3.43 11.28
N GLU A 97 5.50 3.03 11.27
CA GLU A 97 4.45 3.82 10.62
C GLU A 97 4.35 5.25 11.17
N THR A 98 4.02 6.20 10.30
CA THR A 98 3.77 7.58 10.70
C THR A 98 2.28 7.89 10.75
N LYS A 99 1.92 9.02 11.37
CA LYS A 99 0.55 9.56 11.28
C LYS A 99 0.14 9.80 9.82
N ALA A 100 -1.16 9.66 9.55
CA ALA A 100 -1.75 10.01 8.27
C ALA A 100 -1.49 11.49 7.94
N ARG A 101 -1.43 11.81 6.64
CA ARG A 101 -1.37 13.20 6.21
C ARG A 101 -2.70 13.88 6.52
N SER A 102 -2.62 15.09 7.07
CA SER A 102 -3.75 16.01 7.28
C SER A 102 -4.04 16.81 6.03
#